data_AF-A0AA49GBX5-F1
#
_entry.id   AF-A0AA49GBX5-F1
#
_cell.length_a   1.000
_cell.length_b   1.000
_cell.length_c   1.000
_cell.angle_alpha   90.00
_cell.angle_beta   90.00
_cell.angle_gamma   90.00
#
_symmetry.space_group_name_H-M   'P 1'
#
loop_
_entity.id
_entity.type
_entity.pdbx_description
1 polymer ?
#
loop_
_entity_poly.entity_id
_entity_poly.type
_entity_poly.pdbx_seq_one_letter_code
_entity_poly.pdbx_strand_id
1 'polypeptide(L)' 'MKQNKLLLPILAVLTLGLAPYFPEPHFFGKVRWILGGGEGMQAGDYFDLLMHGAPWVFLAYRLIGMLIKSLKKQSS' A
#
# COMPACT_ATOMS: atom_id res chain seq x y z
N MET A 1 16.50 -16.80 -14.53
CA MET A 1 16.05 -16.54 -13.15
C MET A 1 14.60 -16.06 -13.18
N LYS A 2 13.67 -16.67 -12.43
CA LYS A 2 12.28 -16.18 -12.35
C LYS A 2 12.30 -14.82 -11.63
N GLN A 3 11.82 -13.77 -12.29
CA GLN A 3 11.72 -12.45 -11.67
C GLN A 3 10.78 -12.50 -10.47
N ASN A 4 11.27 -12.17 -9.27
CA ASN A 4 10.45 -12.18 -8.06
C ASN A 4 9.62 -10.88 -7.98
N LYS A 5 8.47 -10.91 -8.65
CA LYS A 5 7.58 -9.78 -8.92
C LYS A 5 6.92 -9.17 -7.67
N LEU A 6 7.07 -9.82 -6.51
CA LEU A 6 6.53 -9.40 -5.21
C LEU A 6 7.59 -8.88 -4.24
N LEU A 7 8.88 -9.18 -4.46
CA LEU A 7 9.91 -8.79 -3.50
C LEU A 7 9.97 -7.27 -3.32
N LEU A 8 10.01 -6.52 -4.43
CA LEU A 8 10.07 -5.06 -4.40
C LEU A 8 8.84 -4.41 -3.72
N PRO A 9 7.57 -4.71 -4.10
CA PRO A 9 6.43 -4.10 -3.43
C PRO A 9 6.33 -4.49 -1.96
N ILE A 10 6.71 -5.72 -1.58
CA ILE A 10 6.76 -6.13 -0.17
C ILE A 10 7.79 -5.29 0.58
N LEU A 11 9.01 -5.15 0.06
CA LEU A 11 10.04 -4.32 0.69
C LEU A 11 9.60 -2.85 0.78
N ALA A 12 8.94 -2.32 -0.26
CA ALA A 12 8.42 -0.95 -0.24
C ALA A 12 7.36 -0.74 0.87
N VAL A 13 6.47 -1.71 1.10
CA VAL A 13 5.52 -1.66 2.23
C VAL A 13 6.25 -1.77 3.56
N LEU A 14 7.20 -2.71 3.69
CA LEU A 14 8.02 -2.91 4.90
C LEU A 14 9.04 -1.80 5.15
N THR A 15 9.12 -0.77 4.32
CA THR A 15 10.00 0.36 4.55
C THR A 15 9.18 1.64 4.55
N LEU A 16 8.86 2.16 3.38
CA LEU A 16 8.12 3.40 3.23
C LEU A 16 6.66 3.26 3.66
N GLY A 17 5.99 2.16 3.32
CA GLY A 17 4.54 2.06 3.54
C GLY A 17 4.11 1.95 5.01
N LEU A 18 5.00 1.44 5.87
CA LEU A 18 4.80 1.28 7.31
C LEU A 18 5.58 2.28 8.16
N ALA A 19 6.42 3.13 7.56
CA ALA A 19 7.15 4.14 8.30
C ALA A 19 6.20 5.25 8.80
N PRO A 20 6.59 5.94 9.89
CA PRO A 20 7.43 5.44 10.97
C PRO A 20 6.71 4.30 11.72
N TYR A 21 7.46 3.33 12.23
CA TYR A 21 6.85 2.17 12.90
C TYR A 21 6.30 2.45 14.30
N PHE A 22 6.79 3.50 14.97
CA PHE A 22 6.43 3.87 16.32
C PHE A 22 6.01 5.35 16.37
N PRO A 23 4.98 5.72 17.15
CA PRO A 23 4.09 4.85 17.93
C PRO A 23 3.16 3.99 17.06
N GLU A 24 2.90 4.43 15.82
CA GLU A 24 2.15 3.71 14.82
C GLU A 24 2.55 4.17 13.40
N PRO A 25 2.41 3.31 12.37
CA PRO A 25 2.55 3.70 10.97
C PRO A 25 1.67 4.88 10.59
N HIS A 26 2.28 5.89 9.96
CA HIS A 26 1.56 7.07 9.48
C HIS A 26 0.36 6.71 8.61
N PHE A 27 0.51 5.70 7.74
CA PHE A 27 -0.56 5.21 6.88
C PHE A 27 -1.87 4.95 7.65
N PHE A 28 -1.81 4.22 8.77
CA PHE A 28 -3.02 3.88 9.54
C PHE A 28 -3.64 5.09 10.24
N GLY A 29 -2.81 5.98 10.77
CA GLY A 29 -3.26 7.26 11.33
C GLY A 29 -4.03 8.09 10.31
N LYS A 30 -3.45 8.30 9.12
CA LYS A 30 -4.09 9.08 8.05
C LYS A 30 -5.35 8.42 7.49
N VAL A 31 -5.38 7.09 7.35
CA VAL A 31 -6.59 6.36 6.92
C VAL A 31 -7.73 6.59 7.91
N ARG A 32 -7.48 6.43 9.22
CA ARG A 32 -8.51 6.69 10.24
C ARG A 32 -8.98 8.14 10.21
N TRP A 33 -8.06 9.07 9.97
CA TRP A 33 -8.40 10.49 9.86
C TRP A 33 -9.36 10.76 8.69
N ILE A 34 -9.10 10.20 7.51
CA ILE A 34 -10.02 10.29 6.36
C ILE A 34 -11.36 9.62 6.67
N LEU A 35 -11.36 8.45 7.31
CA LEU A 35 -12.60 7.77 7.70
C LEU A 35 -13.42 8.60 8.71
N GLY A 36 -12.77 9.43 9.51
CA GLY A 36 -13.38 10.41 10.40
C GLY A 36 -13.82 11.72 9.73
N GLY A 37 -13.80 11.81 8.40
CA GLY A 37 -14.22 12.99 7.64
C GLY A 37 -13.08 13.92 7.21
N GLY A 38 -11.84 13.64 7.61
CA GLY A 38 -10.66 14.43 7.22
C GLY A 38 -10.67 15.87 7.75
N GLU A 39 -11.46 16.17 8.78
CA GLU A 39 -11.50 17.50 9.37
C GLU A 39 -10.13 17.90 9.92
N GLY A 40 -9.68 19.09 9.53
CA GLY A 40 -8.39 19.65 9.95
C GLY A 40 -7.17 19.06 9.24
N MET A 41 -7.33 18.15 8.26
CA MET A 41 -6.20 17.66 7.47
C MET A 41 -5.62 18.76 6.59
N GLN A 42 -4.30 18.90 6.64
CA GLN A 42 -3.55 19.81 5.80
C GLN A 42 -3.05 19.10 4.54
N ALA A 43 -2.61 19.87 3.55
CA ALA A 43 -2.02 19.32 2.32
C ALA A 43 -0.87 18.33 2.62
N GLY A 44 -0.08 18.59 3.67
CA GLY A 44 0.98 17.68 4.14
C GLY A 44 0.45 16.33 4.62
N ASP A 45 -0.73 16.28 5.25
CA ASP A 45 -1.35 15.03 5.72
C ASP A 45 -1.84 14.16 4.56
N TYR A 46 -2.39 14.79 3.52
CA TYR A 46 -2.77 14.11 2.29
C TYR A 46 -1.56 13.60 1.52
N PHE A 47 -0.49 14.40 1.46
CA PHE A 47 0.76 13.98 0.84
C PHE A 47 1.39 12.80 1.60
N ASP A 48 1.41 12.86 2.93
CA ASP A 48 1.88 11.79 3.79
C ASP A 48 1.08 10.49 3.58
N LEU A 49 -0.26 10.58 3.50
CA LEU A 49 -1.11 9.44 3.15
C LEU A 49 -0.77 8.88 1.77
N LEU A 50 -0.61 9.73 0.76
CA LEU A 50 -0.29 9.30 -0.60
C LEU A 50 1.07 8.60 -0.66
N MET A 51 2.10 9.18 -0.01
CA MET A 51 3.44 8.62 0.03
C MET A 51 3.47 7.25 0.70
N HIS A 52 2.87 7.13 1.90
CA HIS A 52 2.87 5.88 2.64
C HIS A 52 1.84 4.88 2.08
N GLY A 53 0.80 5.35 1.39
CA GLY A 53 -0.21 4.53 0.72
C GLY A 53 0.22 3.96 -0.63
N ALA A 54 1.09 4.65 -1.37
CA ALA A 54 1.53 4.20 -2.70
C ALA A 54 2.16 2.79 -2.71
N PRO A 55 3.00 2.38 -1.74
CA PRO A 55 3.49 1.00 -1.63
C PRO A 55 2.39 -0.04 -1.49
N TRP A 56 1.32 0.26 -0.74
CA TRP A 56 0.18 -0.65 -0.56
C TRP A 56 -0.60 -0.84 -1.85
N VAL A 57 -0.85 0.25 -2.58
CA VAL A 57 -1.50 0.20 -3.90
C VAL A 57 -0.65 -0.60 -4.89
N PHE A 58 0.67 -0.40 -4.88
CA PHE A 58 1.58 -1.16 -5.73
C PHE A 58 1.54 -2.67 -5.40
N LEU A 59 1.57 -3.04 -4.11
CA LEU A 59 1.44 -4.44 -3.69
C LEU A 59 0.10 -5.05 -4.11
N ALA A 60 -1.00 -4.35 -3.86
CA ALA A 60 -2.35 -4.79 -4.24
C ALA A 60 -2.47 -5.03 -5.75
N TYR A 61 -1.97 -4.10 -6.58
CA TYR A 61 -1.96 -4.24 -8.04
C TYR A 61 -1.25 -5.54 -8.49
N ARG A 62 -0.12 -5.88 -7.86
CA ARG A 62 0.63 -7.11 -8.19
C ARG A 62 -0.10 -8.36 -7.77
N LEU A 63 -0.69 -8.37 -6.58
CA LEU A 63 -1.46 -9.50 -6.07
C LEU A 63 -2.71 -9.76 -6.91
N ILE A 64 -3.47 -8.71 -7.25
CA ILE A 64 -4.66 -8.81 -8.12
C ILE A 64 -4.26 -9.34 -9.51
N GLY A 65 -3.20 -8.79 -10.10
CA GLY A 65 -2.71 -9.26 -11.39
C GLY A 65 -2.27 -10.74 -11.37
N MET A 66 -1.75 -11.23 -10.25
CA MET A 66 -1.42 -12.64 -10.06
C MET A 66 -2.68 -13.51 -9.89
N LEU A 67 -3.65 -13.05 -9.10
CA LEU A 67 -4.93 -13.72 -8.90
C LEU A 67 -5.67 -13.91 -10.22
N ILE A 68 -5.82 -12.85 -11.01
CA ILE A 68 -6.49 -12.91 -12.33
C ILE A 68 -5.80 -13.91 -13.25
N LYS A 69 -4.46 -13.95 -13.26
CA LYS A 69 -3.71 -14.93 -14.06
C LYS A 69 -3.92 -16.36 -13.58
N SER A 70 -3.99 -16.56 -12.26
CA SER A 70 -4.27 -17.86 -11.65
C SER A 70 -5.66 -18.36 -12.04
N LEU A 71 -6.68 -17.49 -11.99
CA LEU A 71 -8.05 -17.82 -12.38
C LEU A 71 -8.15 -18.17 -13.88
N LYS A 72 -7.49 -17.40 -14.76
CA LYS A 72 -7.45 -17.71 -16.21
C LYS A 72 -6.75 -19.03 -16.53
N LYS A 73 -5.68 -19.36 -15.78
CA LYS A 73 -4.95 -20.62 -15.95
C LYS A 73 -5.80 -21.84 -15.57
N GLN A 74 -6.70 -21.71 -14.60
CA GLN A 74 -7.60 -22.81 -14.21
C GLN A 74 -8.76 -23.01 -15.20
N SER A 75 -9.14 -21.99 -15.97
CA SER A 75 -10.22 -22.09 -16.96
C SER A 75 -9.75 -22.47 -18.37
N SER A 76 -8.46 -22.73 -18.56
CA SER A 76 -7.83 -23.10 -19.84
C SER A 76 -7.21 -24.49 -19.72
#